data_AF-A0A3L7SH13-F1
#
_entry.id   AF-A0A3L7SH13-F1
#
_cell.length_a   1.000
_cell.length_b   1.000
_cell.length_c   1.000
_cell.angle_alpha   90.00
_cell.angle_beta   90.00
_cell.angle_gamma   90.00
#
_symmetry.space_group_name_H-M   'P 1'
#
loop_
_entity.id
_entity.type
_entity.pdbx_description
1 polymer ?
#
loop_
_entity_poly.entity_id
_entity_poly.type
_entity_poly.pdbx_seq_one_letter_code
_entity_poly.pdbx_strand_id
1 'polypeptide(L)'
;MKKLIGFGIRSIIGIAVAGLCSGSAWANNVGARVEGALLVVAGDNAGNQISIARTAAGNVVVSGQNGTLVNGRASVSFARLRLNAAEIRMGGGNDVVTLNGLQIANDLYVDLGAGADRLTTPAAGQVVVGGNVAIEGGAGNDIVRTEGMIVGLDYFLSGGLGVLNATAINLVVGFNVSIIGDEANDLITLSRVAAGGDVLIESKGGSDSVTLTTVSALLLGVNTDANAIAGADRVSLDGVTTVEDIGIFTGPGNDIVQMLNVQSGKNMTVSADIGNDRVSGAAVEVVLDAVFEGGAGTDTFEDFGITGGVKKDVKEFEIFLP
;
A
#
# COMPACT_ATOMS: atom_id res chain seq x y z
N MET A 1 -17.14 -8.26 24.82
CA MET A 1 -17.05 -6.79 24.78
C MET A 1 -15.99 -6.45 23.74
N LYS A 2 -16.41 -6.16 22.50
CA LYS A 2 -15.53 -5.81 21.37
C LYS A 2 -14.78 -4.53 21.73
N LYS A 3 -13.48 -4.63 22.00
CA LYS A 3 -12.63 -3.45 22.21
C LYS A 3 -12.14 -3.05 20.83
N LEU A 4 -12.91 -2.17 20.17
CA LEU A 4 -12.51 -1.49 18.94
C LEU A 4 -11.15 -0.85 19.21
N ILE A 5 -10.10 -1.36 18.58
CA ILE A 5 -8.79 -0.71 18.59
C ILE A 5 -8.92 0.43 17.58
N GLY A 6 -9.39 1.58 18.06
CA GLY A 6 -9.48 2.79 17.25
C GLY A 6 -8.07 3.28 16.94
N PHE A 7 -7.54 2.87 15.80
CA PHE A 7 -6.29 3.40 15.27
C PHE A 7 -6.57 4.74 14.60
N GLY A 8 -6.23 5.81 15.30
CA GLY A 8 -6.27 7.17 14.77
C GLY A 8 -5.15 7.36 13.75
N ILE A 9 -5.42 7.05 12.49
CA ILE A 9 -4.61 7.48 11.36
C ILE A 9 -4.69 9.01 11.33
N ARG A 10 -3.59 9.67 11.69
CA ARG A 10 -3.48 11.12 11.49
C ARG A 10 -3.37 11.35 9.98
N SER A 11 -4.51 11.63 9.37
CA SER A 11 -4.60 12.25 8.04
C SER A 11 -3.58 13.39 7.97
N ILE A 12 -2.49 13.16 7.23
CA ILE A 12 -1.60 14.23 6.80
C ILE A 12 -2.45 15.01 5.80
N ILE A 13 -3.00 16.12 6.27
CA ILE A 13 -3.77 17.07 5.48
C ILE A 13 -2.91 17.45 4.27
N GLY A 14 -3.26 16.90 3.11
CA GLY A 14 -2.85 17.42 1.82
C GLY A 14 -3.31 18.88 1.78
N ILE A 15 -2.36 19.81 1.79
CA ILE A 15 -2.66 21.19 1.44
C ILE A 15 -3.03 21.15 -0.03
N ALA A 16 -4.34 21.19 -0.31
CA ALA A 16 -4.85 21.43 -1.65
C ALA A 16 -4.42 22.84 -2.08
N VAL A 17 -3.23 22.95 -2.68
CA VAL A 17 -2.91 24.09 -3.53
C VAL A 17 -3.68 23.86 -4.81
N ALA A 18 -4.93 24.36 -4.85
CA ALA A 18 -5.67 24.55 -6.09
C ALA A 18 -4.97 25.64 -6.91
N GLY A 19 -3.83 25.27 -7.51
CA GLY A 19 -3.19 26.05 -8.54
C GLY A 19 -4.03 25.91 -9.81
N LEU A 20 -4.97 26.83 -10.04
CA LEU A 20 -5.49 27.07 -11.38
C LEU A 20 -4.31 27.41 -12.28
N CYS A 21 -3.79 26.45 -13.04
CA CYS A 21 -2.97 26.75 -14.20
C CYS A 21 -3.90 27.20 -15.33
N SER A 22 -4.27 28.49 -15.31
CA SER A 22 -4.83 29.19 -16.46
C SER A 22 -3.72 29.48 -17.48
N GLY A 23 -3.24 28.42 -18.12
CA GLY A 23 -2.40 28.47 -19.32
C GLY A 23 -2.97 27.46 -20.31
N SER A 24 -3.39 27.94 -21.49
CA SER A 24 -3.94 27.15 -22.61
C SER A 24 -3.68 25.65 -22.51
N ALA A 25 -4.70 24.85 -22.19
CA ALA A 25 -4.57 23.40 -22.04
C ALA A 25 -4.10 22.78 -23.36
N TRP A 26 -2.81 22.48 -23.46
CA TRP A 26 -2.30 21.67 -24.55
C TRP A 26 -2.67 20.25 -24.19
N ALA A 27 -3.48 19.61 -25.04
CA ALA A 27 -3.87 18.23 -24.80
C ALA A 27 -2.62 17.33 -24.75
N ASN A 28 -2.62 16.38 -23.82
CA ASN A 28 -1.53 15.44 -23.57
C ASN A 28 -0.22 16.16 -23.19
N ASN A 29 -0.30 17.12 -22.26
CA ASN A 29 0.86 17.83 -21.77
C ASN A 29 0.87 17.97 -20.24
N VAL A 30 2.04 17.67 -19.67
CA VAL A 30 2.33 17.85 -18.25
C VAL A 30 3.07 19.17 -18.01
N GLY A 31 2.64 19.94 -17.01
CA GLY A 31 3.39 21.04 -16.44
C GLY A 31 4.45 20.55 -15.46
N ALA A 32 5.71 20.94 -15.62
CA ALA A 32 6.78 20.62 -14.66
C ALA A 32 7.57 21.87 -14.27
N ARG A 33 7.69 22.15 -12.98
CA ARG A 33 8.42 23.33 -12.49
C ARG A 33 9.09 23.04 -11.14
N VAL A 34 9.97 23.95 -10.74
CA VAL A 34 10.61 23.92 -9.43
C VAL A 34 10.31 25.20 -8.68
N GLU A 35 9.82 25.07 -7.46
CA GLU A 35 9.58 26.17 -6.52
C GLU A 35 10.58 26.05 -5.37
N GLY A 36 11.70 26.77 -5.47
CA GLY A 36 12.83 26.58 -4.57
C GLY A 36 13.47 25.21 -4.74
N ALA A 37 13.14 24.26 -3.86
CA ALA A 37 13.62 22.87 -3.87
C ALA A 37 12.48 21.83 -3.99
N LEU A 38 11.25 22.30 -4.17
CA LEU A 38 10.08 21.47 -4.46
C LEU A 38 9.96 21.27 -5.98
N LEU A 39 9.94 20.03 -6.44
CA LEU A 39 9.51 19.70 -7.80
C LEU A 39 7.98 19.60 -7.81
N VAL A 40 7.33 20.37 -8.67
CA VAL A 40 5.88 20.27 -8.91
C VAL A 40 5.64 19.78 -10.33
N VAL A 41 4.89 18.70 -10.45
CA VAL A 41 4.44 18.11 -11.71
C VAL A 41 2.92 18.07 -11.70
N ALA A 42 2.28 18.60 -12.75
CA ALA A 42 0.84 18.68 -12.91
C ALA A 42 0.44 18.17 -14.30
N GLY A 43 -0.28 17.07 -14.38
CA GLY A 43 -0.88 16.57 -15.62
C GLY A 43 -2.13 17.35 -16.03
N ASP A 44 -2.70 16.97 -17.17
CA ASP A 44 -3.95 17.50 -17.69
C ASP A 44 -5.10 16.48 -17.54
N ASN A 45 -6.18 16.61 -18.32
CA ASN A 45 -7.29 15.66 -18.29
C ASN A 45 -7.15 14.55 -19.36
N ALA A 46 -5.99 14.43 -19.99
CA ALA A 46 -5.69 13.35 -20.92
C ALA A 46 -4.70 12.38 -20.25
N GLY A 47 -4.72 11.10 -20.66
CA GLY A 47 -3.75 10.13 -20.16
C GLY A 47 -2.32 10.54 -20.53
N ASN A 48 -1.56 10.98 -19.53
CA ASN A 48 -0.19 11.44 -19.62
C ASN A 48 0.76 10.31 -19.24
N GLN A 49 1.81 10.11 -20.04
CA GLN A 49 2.85 9.13 -19.74
C GLN A 49 4.17 9.87 -19.52
N ILE A 50 4.73 9.77 -18.31
CA ILE A 50 5.96 10.47 -17.94
C ILE A 50 6.94 9.58 -17.19
N SER A 51 8.22 9.92 -17.34
CA SER A 51 9.29 9.43 -16.48
C SER A 51 10.01 10.59 -15.82
N ILE A 52 10.17 10.50 -14.51
CA ILE A 52 10.92 11.46 -13.69
C ILE A 52 12.16 10.74 -13.18
N ALA A 53 13.32 11.14 -13.69
CA ALA A 53 14.57 10.46 -13.41
C ALA A 53 15.66 11.41 -12.93
N ARG A 54 16.49 10.93 -12.00
CA ARG A 54 17.76 11.60 -11.68
C ARG A 54 18.88 11.01 -12.54
N THR A 55 19.59 11.88 -13.22
CA THR A 55 20.78 11.51 -14.01
C THR A 55 22.02 11.41 -13.14
N ALA A 56 23.08 10.75 -13.62
CA ALA A 56 24.39 10.69 -12.96
C ALA A 56 25.02 12.08 -12.74
N ALA A 57 24.65 13.08 -13.56
CA ALA A 57 25.08 14.46 -13.39
C ALA A 57 24.33 15.21 -12.27
N GLY A 58 23.35 14.55 -11.61
CA GLY A 58 22.52 15.13 -10.56
C GLY A 58 21.33 15.96 -11.09
N ASN A 59 21.10 15.99 -12.40
CA ASN A 59 19.93 16.64 -12.96
C ASN A 59 18.69 15.79 -12.74
N VAL A 60 17.58 16.43 -12.43
CA VAL A 60 16.26 15.80 -12.42
C VAL A 60 15.60 16.10 -13.76
N VAL A 61 15.21 15.08 -14.49
CA VAL A 61 14.63 15.19 -15.83
C VAL A 61 13.22 14.62 -15.80
N VAL A 62 12.26 15.43 -16.22
CA VAL A 62 10.88 15.00 -16.48
C VAL A 62 10.76 14.82 -17.99
N SER A 63 10.50 13.60 -18.43
CA SER A 63 10.38 13.25 -19.85
C SER A 63 8.98 12.76 -20.14
N GLY A 64 8.36 13.31 -21.18
CA GLY A 64 7.12 12.79 -21.72
C GLY A 64 7.39 11.54 -22.57
N GLN A 65 6.44 10.62 -22.55
CA GLN A 65 6.45 9.36 -23.28
C GLN A 65 5.17 9.23 -24.09
N ASN A 66 5.17 8.36 -25.10
CA ASN A 66 3.98 8.08 -25.91
C ASN A 66 3.22 9.33 -26.43
N GLY A 67 3.98 10.36 -26.81
CA GLY A 67 3.43 11.62 -27.32
C GLY A 67 3.09 12.67 -26.26
N THR A 68 3.14 12.33 -24.97
CA THR A 68 3.02 13.32 -23.89
C THR A 68 4.15 14.34 -23.97
N LEU A 69 3.81 15.62 -23.83
CA LEU A 69 4.77 16.71 -23.74
C LEU A 69 4.93 17.17 -22.28
N VAL A 70 6.05 17.82 -21.99
CA VAL A 70 6.40 18.42 -20.71
C VAL A 70 6.74 19.88 -20.95
N ASN A 71 5.91 20.79 -20.43
CA ASN A 71 5.94 22.22 -20.75
C ASN A 71 6.06 22.48 -22.27
N GLY A 72 5.37 21.67 -23.07
CA GLY A 72 5.38 21.81 -24.52
C GLY A 72 6.56 21.19 -25.26
N ARG A 73 7.40 20.42 -24.57
CA ARG A 73 8.62 19.81 -25.13
C ARG A 73 8.65 18.32 -24.80
N ALA A 74 9.52 17.55 -25.44
CA ALA A 74 9.65 16.13 -25.11
C ALA A 74 10.17 15.88 -23.67
N SER A 75 10.99 16.80 -23.13
CA SER A 75 11.47 16.73 -21.76
C SER A 75 11.88 18.10 -21.22
N VAL A 76 11.93 18.21 -19.90
CA VAL A 76 12.46 19.35 -19.13
C VAL A 76 13.48 18.83 -18.13
N SER A 77 14.64 19.49 -18.05
CA SER A 77 15.73 19.12 -17.15
C SER A 77 16.01 20.24 -16.16
N PHE A 78 15.98 19.91 -14.87
CA PHE A 78 16.36 20.78 -13.77
C PHE A 78 17.78 20.43 -13.32
N ALA A 79 18.72 21.32 -13.64
CA ALA A 79 20.14 21.05 -13.45
C ALA A 79 20.52 21.01 -11.97
N ARG A 80 21.19 19.91 -11.55
CA ARG A 80 21.73 19.72 -10.19
C ARG A 80 20.73 20.03 -9.07
N LEU A 81 19.47 19.68 -9.28
CA LEU A 81 18.40 19.97 -8.34
C LEU A 81 18.53 19.10 -7.08
N ARG A 82 18.76 19.76 -5.94
CA ARG A 82 18.61 19.13 -4.63
C ARG A 82 17.12 19.08 -4.29
N LEU A 83 16.47 17.96 -4.58
CA LEU A 83 15.06 17.76 -4.27
C LEU A 83 14.85 17.74 -2.75
N ASN A 84 14.15 18.74 -2.24
CA ASN A 84 13.65 18.73 -0.88
C ASN A 84 12.36 17.94 -0.78
N ALA A 85 11.45 18.15 -1.72
CA ALA A 85 10.17 17.46 -1.81
C ALA A 85 9.79 17.31 -3.29
N ALA A 86 8.84 16.42 -3.57
CA ALA A 86 8.23 16.31 -4.89
C ALA A 86 6.72 16.13 -4.75
N GLU A 87 5.98 16.82 -5.60
CA GLU A 87 4.52 16.82 -5.66
C GLU A 87 4.11 16.56 -7.11
N ILE A 88 3.43 15.45 -7.33
CA ILE A 88 3.03 14.96 -8.65
C ILE A 88 1.51 14.80 -8.60
N ARG A 89 0.79 15.54 -9.42
CA ARG A 89 -0.67 15.39 -9.60
C ARG A 89 -0.96 15.16 -11.06
N MET A 90 -1.58 14.06 -11.44
CA MET A 90 -1.76 13.74 -12.86
C MET A 90 -3.12 14.18 -13.41
N GLY A 91 -4.16 14.24 -12.57
CA GLY A 91 -5.41 14.90 -12.92
C GLY A 91 -6.44 13.90 -13.42
N GLY A 92 -6.65 13.80 -14.73
CA GLY A 92 -7.59 12.83 -15.26
C GLY A 92 -7.11 12.17 -16.55
N GLY A 93 -7.73 11.05 -16.91
CA GLY A 93 -7.25 10.17 -17.97
C GLY A 93 -6.36 9.07 -17.41
N ASN A 94 -5.99 8.09 -18.24
CA ASN A 94 -5.19 6.96 -17.79
C ASN A 94 -3.69 7.30 -17.82
N ASP A 95 -3.16 7.66 -16.66
CA ASP A 95 -1.82 8.18 -16.47
C ASP A 95 -0.80 7.07 -16.20
N VAL A 96 0.45 7.29 -16.65
CA VAL A 96 1.58 6.39 -16.38
C VAL A 96 2.76 7.20 -15.87
N VAL A 97 3.11 7.02 -14.60
CA VAL A 97 4.21 7.72 -13.93
C VAL A 97 5.30 6.73 -13.54
N THR A 98 6.53 6.98 -14.02
CA THR A 98 7.71 6.23 -13.58
C THR A 98 8.68 7.14 -12.82
N LEU A 99 9.00 6.79 -11.56
CA LEU A 99 10.00 7.50 -10.76
C LEU A 99 11.29 6.66 -10.70
N ASN A 100 12.42 7.24 -11.08
CA ASN A 100 13.68 6.49 -11.21
C ASN A 100 14.87 7.24 -10.58
N GLY A 101 15.50 6.62 -9.58
CA GLY A 101 16.75 7.09 -9.01
C GLY A 101 16.63 8.41 -8.22
N LEU A 102 15.41 8.80 -7.83
CA LEU A 102 15.18 10.06 -7.15
C LEU A 102 15.69 10.00 -5.71
N GLN A 103 16.30 11.11 -5.27
CA GLN A 103 16.72 11.32 -3.89
C GLN A 103 16.03 12.58 -3.39
N ILE A 104 15.02 12.40 -2.53
CA ILE A 104 14.14 13.44 -2.01
C ILE A 104 14.39 13.55 -0.50
N ALA A 105 14.73 14.74 -0.01
CA ALA A 105 15.16 14.90 1.38
C ALA A 105 14.00 14.78 2.40
N ASN A 106 12.80 15.26 2.05
CA ASN A 106 11.58 15.17 2.85
C ASN A 106 10.54 14.36 2.07
N ASP A 107 9.37 14.94 1.78
CA ASP A 107 8.19 14.19 1.36
C ASP A 107 8.06 14.03 -0.16
N LEU A 108 7.48 12.90 -0.55
CA LEU A 108 6.98 12.62 -1.89
C LEU A 108 5.46 12.45 -1.81
N TYR A 109 4.74 13.28 -2.55
CA TYR A 109 3.29 13.15 -2.74
C TYR A 109 2.99 12.86 -4.22
N VAL A 110 2.19 11.83 -4.46
CA VAL A 110 1.70 11.44 -5.78
C VAL A 110 0.19 11.27 -5.73
N ASP A 111 -0.52 11.96 -6.59
CA ASP A 111 -1.97 11.87 -6.82
C ASP A 111 -2.16 11.56 -8.30
N LEU A 112 -2.64 10.36 -8.61
CA LEU A 112 -2.84 9.91 -9.99
C LEU A 112 -4.17 10.49 -10.54
N GLY A 113 -5.21 10.56 -9.73
CA GLY A 113 -6.42 11.30 -10.02
C GLY A 113 -7.51 10.40 -10.59
N ALA A 114 -8.19 10.82 -11.65
CA ALA A 114 -9.30 10.03 -12.22
C ALA A 114 -8.86 9.30 -13.49
N GLY A 115 -8.81 7.98 -13.47
CA GLY A 115 -8.28 7.19 -14.57
C GLY A 115 -7.98 5.76 -14.15
N ALA A 116 -7.59 4.93 -15.10
CA ALA A 116 -6.94 3.67 -14.77
C ALA A 116 -5.42 3.90 -14.82
N ASP A 117 -4.85 4.25 -13.68
CA ASP A 117 -3.52 4.85 -13.61
C ASP A 117 -2.45 3.85 -13.20
N ARG A 118 -1.20 4.21 -13.48
CA ARG A 118 -0.03 3.37 -13.18
C ARG A 118 1.10 4.19 -12.59
N LEU A 119 1.47 3.92 -11.34
CA LEU A 119 2.72 4.38 -10.74
C LEU A 119 3.73 3.24 -10.67
N THR A 120 4.97 3.49 -11.08
CA THR A 120 6.07 2.52 -10.95
C THR A 120 7.35 3.17 -10.44
N THR A 121 7.99 2.54 -9.45
CA THR A 121 9.41 2.75 -9.14
C THR A 121 10.18 1.45 -9.45
N PRO A 122 11.12 1.46 -10.41
CA PRO A 122 11.79 0.24 -10.85
C PRO A 122 12.99 -0.11 -9.95
N ALA A 123 13.26 -1.42 -9.77
CA ALA A 123 14.41 -1.90 -8.98
C ALA A 123 15.77 -1.28 -9.35
N ALA A 124 16.02 -1.13 -10.65
CA ALA A 124 17.30 -0.61 -11.17
C ALA A 124 17.53 0.88 -10.84
N GLY A 125 16.50 1.57 -10.33
CA GLY A 125 16.49 2.99 -10.06
C GLY A 125 15.92 3.31 -8.68
N GLN A 126 16.58 2.85 -7.63
CA GLN A 126 16.16 3.05 -6.25
C GLN A 126 15.76 4.51 -5.98
N VAL A 127 14.53 4.68 -5.51
CA VAL A 127 14.01 5.95 -5.02
C VAL A 127 14.19 6.01 -3.51
N VAL A 128 14.79 7.10 -3.02
CA VAL A 128 15.00 7.35 -1.59
C VAL A 128 14.27 8.63 -1.20
N VAL A 129 13.42 8.52 -0.19
CA VAL A 129 12.61 9.61 0.36
C VAL A 129 12.91 9.71 1.85
N GLY A 130 13.46 10.84 2.30
CA GLY A 130 13.86 11.01 3.71
C GLY A 130 12.68 11.27 4.66
N GLY A 131 11.57 11.78 4.15
CA GLY A 131 10.32 11.98 4.88
C GLY A 131 9.30 10.90 4.57
N ASN A 132 8.06 11.33 4.32
CA ASN A 132 6.92 10.48 4.02
C ASN A 132 6.74 10.26 2.51
N VAL A 133 6.17 9.12 2.17
CA VAL A 133 5.59 8.87 0.85
C VAL A 133 4.08 8.77 1.01
N ALA A 134 3.34 9.57 0.26
CA ALA A 134 1.89 9.46 0.15
C ALA A 134 1.53 9.30 -1.33
N ILE A 135 0.81 8.22 -1.64
CA ILE A 135 0.33 7.90 -2.97
C ILE A 135 -1.19 7.75 -2.91
N GLU A 136 -1.87 8.44 -3.80
CA GLU A 136 -3.33 8.39 -3.99
C GLU A 136 -3.59 7.94 -5.43
N GLY A 137 -4.28 6.81 -5.60
CA GLY A 137 -4.74 6.32 -6.90
C GLY A 137 -5.83 7.22 -7.45
N GLY A 138 -6.89 7.43 -6.65
CA GLY A 138 -7.98 8.31 -7.00
C GLY A 138 -9.14 7.49 -7.57
N ALA A 139 -9.81 7.93 -8.64
CA ALA A 139 -10.97 7.22 -9.16
C ALA A 139 -10.63 6.39 -10.39
N GLY A 140 -10.76 5.07 -10.29
CA GLY A 140 -10.60 4.11 -11.37
C GLY A 140 -9.75 2.91 -10.92
N ASN A 141 -9.30 2.09 -11.87
CA ASN A 141 -8.57 0.87 -11.52
C ASN A 141 -7.06 1.14 -11.60
N ASP A 142 -6.43 1.28 -10.44
CA ASP A 142 -5.06 1.78 -10.33
C ASP A 142 -4.05 0.68 -10.02
N ILE A 143 -2.85 0.84 -10.57
CA ILE A 143 -1.74 -0.07 -10.37
C ILE A 143 -0.57 0.70 -9.78
N VAL A 144 -0.25 0.42 -8.53
CA VAL A 144 0.88 1.04 -7.84
C VAL A 144 1.92 -0.03 -7.55
N ARG A 145 3.08 0.08 -8.23
CA ARG A 145 4.23 -0.78 -8.01
C ARG A 145 5.41 0.01 -7.46
N THR A 146 5.81 -0.27 -6.23
CA THR A 146 7.03 0.29 -5.65
C THR A 146 8.08 -0.79 -5.47
N GLU A 147 9.25 -0.62 -6.08
CA GLU A 147 10.32 -1.60 -6.01
C GLU A 147 11.65 -0.97 -5.58
N GLY A 148 12.23 -1.49 -4.50
CA GLY A 148 13.52 -1.06 -3.96
C GLY A 148 13.50 0.32 -3.32
N MET A 149 12.33 0.86 -2.99
CA MET A 149 12.18 2.19 -2.40
C MET A 149 12.61 2.19 -0.92
N ILE A 150 13.23 3.29 -0.48
CA ILE A 150 13.55 3.55 0.93
C ILE A 150 12.81 4.81 1.36
N VAL A 151 12.06 4.72 2.46
CA VAL A 151 11.25 5.79 3.05
C VAL A 151 11.70 6.02 4.49
N GLY A 152 12.02 7.27 4.84
CA GLY A 152 12.55 7.59 6.17
C GLY A 152 11.49 7.60 7.27
N LEU A 153 10.25 7.98 6.94
CA LEU A 153 9.12 8.02 7.88
C LEU A 153 8.01 7.06 7.42
N ASP A 154 6.83 7.57 7.06
CA ASP A 154 5.66 6.74 6.71
C ASP A 154 5.53 6.52 5.20
N TYR A 155 5.12 5.32 4.81
CA TYR A 155 4.64 4.99 3.47
C TYR A 155 3.13 4.79 3.52
N PHE A 156 2.40 5.65 2.83
CA PHE A 156 0.95 5.62 2.71
C PHE A 156 0.54 5.44 1.26
N LEU A 157 -0.35 4.49 1.01
CA LEU A 157 -1.01 4.27 -0.27
C LEU A 157 -2.52 4.17 -0.05
N SER A 158 -3.28 5.02 -0.72
CA SER A 158 -4.73 4.86 -0.85
C SER A 158 -5.09 4.59 -2.31
N GLY A 159 -5.87 3.54 -2.56
CA GLY A 159 -6.38 3.23 -3.89
C GLY A 159 -7.39 4.28 -4.37
N GLY A 160 -8.22 4.79 -3.47
CA GLY A 160 -9.30 5.71 -3.83
C GLY A 160 -10.60 4.95 -4.11
N LEU A 161 -11.17 5.07 -5.30
CA LEU A 161 -12.35 4.33 -5.74
C LEU A 161 -11.99 3.43 -6.92
N GLY A 162 -12.44 2.18 -6.94
CA GLY A 162 -12.11 1.19 -7.96
C GLY A 162 -10.98 0.26 -7.53
N VAL A 163 -10.68 -0.73 -8.39
CA VAL A 163 -9.77 -1.82 -8.03
C VAL A 163 -8.33 -1.32 -7.89
N LEU A 164 -7.76 -1.46 -6.70
CA LEU A 164 -6.35 -1.23 -6.41
C LEU A 164 -5.55 -2.52 -6.62
N ASN A 165 -4.51 -2.43 -7.46
CA ASN A 165 -3.43 -3.40 -7.51
C ASN A 165 -2.15 -2.78 -6.93
N ALA A 166 -1.93 -3.01 -5.64
CA ALA A 166 -0.79 -2.52 -4.89
C ALA A 166 0.29 -3.61 -4.79
N THR A 167 1.50 -3.29 -5.24
CA THR A 167 2.67 -4.16 -5.09
C THR A 167 3.85 -3.38 -4.53
N ALA A 168 4.32 -3.73 -3.33
CA ALA A 168 5.56 -3.21 -2.77
C ALA A 168 6.59 -4.35 -2.63
N ILE A 169 7.77 -4.16 -3.23
CA ILE A 169 8.85 -5.15 -3.24
C ILE A 169 10.15 -4.50 -2.79
N ASN A 170 10.90 -5.14 -1.88
CA ASN A 170 12.14 -4.57 -1.35
C ASN A 170 11.94 -3.16 -0.75
N LEU A 171 10.79 -2.95 -0.09
CA LEU A 171 10.45 -1.66 0.51
C LEU A 171 11.01 -1.60 1.94
N VAL A 172 11.75 -0.53 2.26
CA VAL A 172 12.23 -0.25 3.62
C VAL A 172 11.62 1.06 4.09
N VAL A 173 10.96 1.03 5.25
CA VAL A 173 10.24 2.17 5.82
C VAL A 173 10.67 2.38 7.26
N GLY A 174 11.06 3.61 7.62
CA GLY A 174 11.54 3.91 8.97
C GLY A 174 10.45 3.86 10.04
N PHE A 175 9.20 4.12 9.66
CA PHE A 175 8.05 4.04 10.56
C PHE A 175 6.95 3.15 9.96
N ASN A 176 5.77 3.67 9.58
CA ASN A 176 4.63 2.81 9.23
C ASN A 176 4.48 2.59 7.73
N VAL A 177 3.95 1.41 7.38
CA VAL A 177 3.36 1.13 6.07
C VAL A 177 1.85 1.06 6.24
N SER A 178 1.11 1.89 5.50
CA SER A 178 -0.36 1.84 5.46
C SER A 178 -0.84 1.75 4.01
N ILE A 179 -1.67 0.75 3.73
CA ILE A 179 -2.33 0.57 2.42
C ILE A 179 -3.83 0.48 2.65
N ILE A 180 -4.58 1.32 1.96
CA ILE A 180 -6.03 1.42 2.09
C ILE A 180 -6.70 1.25 0.71
N GLY A 181 -7.54 0.24 0.62
CA GLY A 181 -8.44 -0.05 -0.49
C GLY A 181 -9.82 0.62 -0.37
N ASP A 182 -10.78 0.09 -1.11
CA ASP A 182 -12.17 0.55 -1.17
C ASP A 182 -13.18 -0.61 -1.14
N GLU A 183 -14.39 -0.44 -1.65
CA GLU A 183 -15.36 -1.55 -1.69
C GLU A 183 -15.21 -2.47 -2.93
N ALA A 184 -14.18 -2.28 -3.75
CA ALA A 184 -13.86 -3.10 -4.90
C ALA A 184 -12.88 -4.24 -4.54
N ASN A 185 -12.79 -5.23 -5.43
CA ASN A 185 -11.93 -6.40 -5.21
C ASN A 185 -10.44 -6.04 -5.41
N ASP A 186 -9.74 -5.80 -4.31
CA ASP A 186 -8.37 -5.31 -4.32
C ASP A 186 -7.33 -6.44 -4.28
N LEU A 187 -6.16 -6.16 -4.85
CA LEU A 187 -4.99 -7.03 -4.81
C LEU A 187 -3.82 -6.29 -4.19
N ILE A 188 -3.43 -6.70 -2.99
CA ILE A 188 -2.36 -6.08 -2.21
C ILE A 188 -1.25 -7.11 -1.96
N THR A 189 -0.05 -6.83 -2.47
CA THR A 189 1.13 -7.69 -2.30
C THR A 189 2.28 -6.92 -1.67
N LEU A 190 2.75 -7.39 -0.51
CA LEU A 190 3.98 -6.95 0.13
C LEU A 190 5.02 -8.09 0.05
N SER A 191 6.18 -7.83 -0.56
CA SER A 191 7.27 -8.81 -0.63
C SER A 191 8.58 -8.20 -0.18
N ARG A 192 9.23 -8.80 0.83
CA ARG A 192 10.49 -8.32 1.40
C ARG A 192 10.37 -6.86 1.86
N VAL A 193 9.40 -6.63 2.76
CA VAL A 193 9.10 -5.32 3.33
C VAL A 193 9.57 -5.26 4.77
N ALA A 194 10.30 -4.22 5.12
CA ALA A 194 10.73 -3.96 6.49
C ALA A 194 10.22 -2.58 6.94
N ALA A 195 9.36 -2.57 7.96
CA ALA A 195 8.85 -1.38 8.62
C ALA A 195 9.45 -1.28 10.02
N GLY A 196 9.95 -0.09 10.39
CA GLY A 196 10.39 0.18 11.76
C GLY A 196 9.22 0.35 12.75
N GLY A 197 8.04 0.70 12.23
CA GLY A 197 6.76 0.76 12.93
C GLY A 197 5.78 -0.28 12.39
N ASP A 198 4.53 0.10 12.25
CA ASP A 198 3.44 -0.83 11.98
C ASP A 198 3.25 -1.08 10.48
N VAL A 199 2.72 -2.25 10.14
CA VAL A 199 2.16 -2.53 8.81
C VAL A 199 0.65 -2.67 8.98
N LEU A 200 -0.11 -1.78 8.35
CA LEU A 200 -1.56 -1.73 8.40
C LEU A 200 -2.12 -1.84 6.98
N ILE A 201 -2.96 -2.83 6.74
CA ILE A 201 -3.65 -3.03 5.47
C ILE A 201 -5.15 -3.01 5.76
N GLU A 202 -5.88 -2.14 5.08
CA GLU A 202 -7.34 -2.07 5.13
C GLU A 202 -7.86 -2.17 3.69
N SER A 203 -8.23 -3.37 3.24
CA SER A 203 -8.79 -3.55 1.88
C SER A 203 -10.28 -3.21 1.83
N LYS A 204 -10.95 -3.17 2.99
CA LYS A 204 -12.35 -2.82 3.19
C LYS A 204 -13.35 -3.86 2.70
N GLY A 205 -14.06 -3.66 1.59
CA GLY A 205 -15.14 -4.57 1.17
C GLY A 205 -14.86 -5.09 -0.22
N GLY A 206 -15.64 -6.06 -0.69
CA GLY A 206 -15.30 -6.77 -1.93
C GLY A 206 -14.49 -8.03 -1.63
N SER A 207 -14.19 -8.83 -2.65
CA SER A 207 -13.43 -10.08 -2.49
C SER A 207 -11.95 -9.82 -2.74
N ASP A 208 -11.22 -9.59 -1.65
CA ASP A 208 -9.87 -9.08 -1.68
C ASP A 208 -8.81 -10.17 -1.62
N SER A 209 -7.61 -9.84 -2.08
CA SER A 209 -6.44 -10.68 -1.89
C SER A 209 -5.27 -9.87 -1.31
N VAL A 210 -4.89 -10.24 -0.09
CA VAL A 210 -3.78 -9.65 0.65
C VAL A 210 -2.70 -10.72 0.83
N THR A 211 -1.53 -10.51 0.22
CA THR A 211 -0.39 -11.43 0.29
C THR A 211 0.84 -10.73 0.86
N LEU A 212 1.39 -11.28 1.94
CA LEU A 212 2.60 -10.80 2.60
C LEU A 212 3.66 -11.90 2.58
N THR A 213 4.81 -11.62 1.98
CA THR A 213 5.94 -12.55 1.93
C THR A 213 7.20 -11.90 2.46
N THR A 214 7.82 -12.46 3.50
CA THR A 214 9.03 -11.90 4.13
C THR A 214 8.78 -10.46 4.61
N VAL A 215 7.86 -10.27 5.56
CA VAL A 215 7.52 -8.95 6.12
C VAL A 215 7.94 -8.87 7.58
N SER A 216 8.62 -7.80 7.96
CA SER A 216 8.96 -7.50 9.36
C SER A 216 8.41 -6.14 9.80
N ALA A 217 7.74 -6.10 10.95
CA ALA A 217 7.12 -4.89 11.49
C ALA A 217 7.15 -4.85 13.03
N LEU A 218 6.80 -3.70 13.62
CA LEU A 218 6.47 -3.60 15.03
C LEU A 218 5.15 -4.35 15.30
N LEU A 219 4.05 -3.93 14.67
CA LEU A 219 2.74 -4.59 14.67
C LEU A 219 2.28 -4.87 13.23
N LEU A 220 1.47 -5.92 13.05
CA LEU A 220 0.75 -6.16 11.79
C LEU A 220 -0.77 -6.16 12.03
N GLY A 221 -1.48 -5.36 11.25
CA GLY A 221 -2.93 -5.39 11.12
C GLY A 221 -3.33 -5.61 9.66
N VAL A 222 -4.13 -6.64 9.41
CA VAL A 222 -4.82 -6.84 8.14
C VAL A 222 -6.32 -6.82 8.43
N ASN A 223 -7.04 -5.89 7.81
CA ASN A 223 -8.48 -5.76 7.91
C ASN A 223 -9.10 -5.79 6.50
N THR A 224 -9.92 -6.80 6.24
CA THR A 224 -10.75 -6.91 5.04
C THR A 224 -12.24 -6.81 5.38
N ASP A 225 -12.57 -6.29 6.58
CA ASP A 225 -13.94 -5.92 6.97
C ASP A 225 -14.16 -4.42 6.77
N ALA A 226 -15.14 -4.08 5.93
CA ALA A 226 -15.81 -2.79 5.98
C ALA A 226 -17.33 -2.90 5.82
N ASN A 227 -18.03 -2.21 6.72
CA ASN A 227 -19.46 -1.89 6.62
C ASN A 227 -20.39 -3.10 6.40
N ALA A 228 -19.98 -4.30 6.82
CA ALA A 228 -20.72 -5.55 6.61
C ALA A 228 -21.05 -5.84 5.13
N ILE A 229 -20.24 -5.33 4.21
CA ILE A 229 -20.31 -5.67 2.80
C ILE A 229 -19.64 -7.03 2.63
N ALA A 230 -20.36 -7.98 2.04
CA ALA A 230 -19.83 -9.33 1.91
C ALA A 230 -18.78 -9.43 0.80
N GLY A 231 -17.73 -10.23 1.04
CA GLY A 231 -16.65 -10.50 0.11
C GLY A 231 -15.92 -11.78 0.51
N ALA A 232 -15.50 -12.61 -0.45
CA ALA A 232 -14.75 -13.83 -0.13
C ALA A 232 -13.24 -13.51 -0.20
N ASP A 233 -12.65 -13.22 0.94
CA ASP A 233 -11.32 -12.67 1.06
C ASP A 233 -10.24 -13.75 1.16
N ARG A 234 -9.03 -13.38 0.74
CA ARG A 234 -7.83 -14.19 0.91
C ARG A 234 -6.74 -13.38 1.58
N VAL A 235 -6.35 -13.80 2.78
CA VAL A 235 -5.17 -13.30 3.49
C VAL A 235 -4.12 -14.41 3.54
N SER A 236 -2.94 -14.15 2.98
CA SER A 236 -1.81 -15.08 2.97
C SER A 236 -0.57 -14.43 3.56
N LEU A 237 -0.06 -15.01 4.64
CA LEU A 237 1.18 -14.61 5.30
C LEU A 237 2.23 -15.72 5.12
N ASP A 238 3.40 -15.40 4.57
CA ASP A 238 4.54 -16.31 4.47
C ASP A 238 5.85 -15.64 4.93
N GLY A 239 6.45 -16.12 6.02
CA GLY A 239 7.69 -15.55 6.56
C GLY A 239 7.47 -14.17 7.17
N VAL A 240 6.41 -14.00 7.96
CA VAL A 240 6.05 -12.72 8.58
C VAL A 240 6.50 -12.72 10.04
N THR A 241 7.15 -11.65 10.50
CA THR A 241 7.60 -11.50 11.88
C THR A 241 7.20 -10.13 12.44
N THR A 242 6.53 -10.10 13.58
CA THR A 242 6.25 -8.87 14.32
C THR A 242 6.89 -8.88 15.71
N VAL A 243 7.23 -7.69 16.22
CA VAL A 243 7.72 -7.53 17.60
C VAL A 243 6.55 -7.52 18.60
N GLU A 244 5.41 -7.01 18.16
CA GLU A 244 4.18 -6.91 18.93
C GLU A 244 3.13 -7.90 18.41
N ASP A 245 1.91 -7.42 18.16
CA ASP A 245 0.76 -8.25 17.84
C ASP A 245 0.63 -8.49 16.32
N ILE A 246 -0.09 -9.55 15.97
CA ILE A 246 -0.63 -9.78 14.63
C ILE A 246 -2.16 -9.83 14.77
N GLY A 247 -2.86 -8.96 14.04
CA GLY A 247 -4.31 -8.98 13.92
C GLY A 247 -4.72 -9.21 12.46
N ILE A 248 -5.57 -10.20 12.23
CA ILE A 248 -6.22 -10.46 10.95
C ILE A 248 -7.72 -10.49 11.20
N PHE A 249 -8.45 -9.60 10.53
CA PHE A 249 -9.90 -9.48 10.65
C PHE A 249 -10.47 -9.49 9.25
N THR A 250 -11.28 -10.50 8.92
CA THR A 250 -12.03 -10.53 7.67
C THR A 250 -13.48 -10.14 7.90
N GLY A 251 -14.15 -9.73 6.82
CA GLY A 251 -15.56 -9.33 6.83
C GLY A 251 -16.51 -10.52 6.68
N PRO A 252 -17.80 -10.28 6.38
CA PRO A 252 -18.71 -11.35 5.99
C PRO A 252 -18.27 -11.95 4.65
N GLY A 253 -18.24 -13.28 4.51
CA GLY A 253 -17.58 -13.88 3.35
C GLY A 253 -17.56 -15.38 3.35
N ASN A 254 -16.71 -15.96 2.51
CA ASN A 254 -16.18 -17.30 2.75
C ASN A 254 -14.68 -17.11 2.62
N ASP A 255 -14.06 -16.80 3.73
CA ASP A 255 -12.73 -16.21 3.77
C ASP A 255 -11.67 -17.26 4.00
N ILE A 256 -10.47 -16.97 3.52
CA ILE A 256 -9.33 -17.86 3.64
C ILE A 256 -8.16 -17.11 4.23
N VAL A 257 -7.76 -17.52 5.43
CA VAL A 257 -6.54 -17.06 6.10
C VAL A 257 -5.52 -18.19 6.09
N GLN A 258 -4.36 -17.95 5.47
CA GLN A 258 -3.25 -18.89 5.40
C GLN A 258 -2.01 -18.26 6.04
N MET A 259 -1.39 -18.99 6.96
CA MET A 259 -0.20 -18.54 7.67
C MET A 259 0.90 -19.60 7.56
N LEU A 260 2.06 -19.21 7.04
CA LEU A 260 3.23 -20.06 6.91
C LEU A 260 4.45 -19.32 7.47
N ASN A 261 5.20 -19.95 8.37
CA ASN A 261 6.40 -19.36 8.98
C ASN A 261 6.11 -17.97 9.60
N VAL A 262 5.08 -17.87 10.43
CA VAL A 262 4.63 -16.60 11.02
C VAL A 262 5.02 -16.52 12.49
N GLN A 263 5.59 -15.39 12.91
CA GLN A 263 6.03 -15.16 14.28
C GLN A 263 5.45 -13.86 14.84
N SER A 264 4.76 -13.95 15.97
CA SER A 264 4.30 -12.78 16.74
C SER A 264 5.06 -12.70 18.06
N GLY A 265 5.69 -11.55 18.32
CA GLY A 265 6.40 -11.28 19.57
C GLY A 265 5.47 -11.05 20.77
N LYS A 266 4.17 -10.84 20.53
CA LYS A 266 3.12 -10.79 21.55
C LYS A 266 1.96 -11.71 21.17
N ASN A 267 0.79 -11.16 20.87
CA ASN A 267 -0.43 -11.91 20.64
C ASN A 267 -0.70 -12.08 19.14
N MET A 268 -1.54 -13.04 18.80
CA MET A 268 -2.11 -13.18 17.48
C MET A 268 -3.63 -13.32 17.61
N THR A 269 -4.36 -12.57 16.81
CA THR A 269 -5.81 -12.71 16.68
C THR A 269 -6.16 -12.88 15.22
N VAL A 270 -6.95 -13.92 14.90
CA VAL A 270 -7.61 -14.10 13.61
C VAL A 270 -9.10 -14.21 13.84
N SER A 271 -9.90 -13.40 13.15
CA SER A 271 -11.36 -13.42 13.23
C SER A 271 -11.95 -13.40 11.82
N ALA A 272 -12.81 -14.37 11.50
CA ALA A 272 -13.38 -14.56 10.15
C ALA A 272 -14.86 -14.11 9.97
N ASP A 273 -15.48 -13.57 11.03
CA ASP A 273 -16.87 -13.08 11.07
C ASP A 273 -17.94 -14.07 10.56
N ILE A 274 -18.77 -13.71 9.58
CA ILE A 274 -19.89 -14.54 9.10
C ILE A 274 -19.47 -15.19 7.79
N GLY A 275 -19.51 -16.52 7.72
CA GLY A 275 -19.06 -17.22 6.53
C GLY A 275 -18.92 -18.72 6.71
N ASN A 276 -18.51 -19.41 5.65
CA ASN A 276 -17.88 -20.72 5.80
C ASN A 276 -16.39 -20.53 5.57
N ASP A 277 -15.69 -20.21 6.65
CA ASP A 277 -14.34 -19.68 6.59
C ASP A 277 -13.30 -20.78 6.78
N ARG A 278 -12.08 -20.51 6.33
CA ARG A 278 -10.95 -21.42 6.51
C ARG A 278 -9.75 -20.67 7.05
N VAL A 279 -9.32 -21.08 8.24
CA VAL A 279 -8.08 -20.62 8.85
C VAL A 279 -7.09 -21.77 8.91
N SER A 280 -5.92 -21.59 8.31
CA SER A 280 -4.85 -22.59 8.26
C SER A 280 -3.51 -22.01 8.67
N GLY A 281 -2.74 -22.75 9.46
CA GLY A 281 -1.42 -22.31 9.89
C GLY A 281 -0.39 -23.44 9.95
N ALA A 282 0.81 -23.17 9.45
CA ALA A 282 1.97 -24.05 9.52
C ALA A 282 3.19 -23.27 10.02
N ALA A 283 3.90 -23.82 11.01
CA ALA A 283 5.03 -23.13 11.67
C ALA A 283 4.65 -21.70 12.11
N VAL A 284 3.61 -21.60 12.95
CA VAL A 284 3.14 -20.32 13.51
C VAL A 284 3.52 -20.28 15.00
N GLU A 285 4.31 -19.29 15.39
CA GLU A 285 4.82 -19.10 16.74
C GLU A 285 4.32 -17.77 17.32
N VAL A 286 3.52 -17.85 18.38
CA VAL A 286 2.97 -16.68 19.08
C VAL A 286 3.49 -16.70 20.51
N VAL A 287 4.17 -15.65 20.94
CA VAL A 287 4.83 -15.63 22.26
C VAL A 287 3.81 -15.61 23.41
N LEU A 288 2.69 -14.90 23.26
CA LEU A 288 1.65 -14.77 24.27
C LEU A 288 0.40 -15.56 23.88
N ASP A 289 -0.71 -14.87 23.62
CA ASP A 289 -2.00 -15.50 23.32
C ASP A 289 -2.22 -15.59 21.81
N ALA A 290 -2.54 -16.78 21.32
CA ALA A 290 -3.03 -17.01 19.97
C ALA A 290 -4.55 -17.27 20.04
N VAL A 291 -5.34 -16.43 19.39
CA VAL A 291 -6.81 -16.51 19.38
C VAL A 291 -7.30 -16.63 17.93
N PHE A 292 -8.08 -17.66 17.67
CA PHE A 292 -8.73 -17.91 16.37
C PHE A 292 -10.24 -18.01 16.58
N GLU A 293 -10.98 -17.17 15.87
CA GLU A 293 -12.44 -17.06 15.93
C GLU A 293 -12.99 -17.27 14.51
N GLY A 294 -13.66 -18.40 14.25
CA GLY A 294 -14.29 -18.65 12.94
C GLY A 294 -15.55 -17.81 12.77
N GLY A 295 -16.33 -17.66 13.84
CA GLY A 295 -17.51 -16.80 13.87
C GLY A 295 -18.79 -17.56 13.55
N ALA A 296 -19.58 -17.07 12.60
CA ALA A 296 -20.89 -17.64 12.30
C ALA A 296 -20.93 -18.34 10.94
N GLY A 297 -20.94 -19.66 10.96
CA GLY A 297 -21.34 -20.50 9.84
C GLY A 297 -20.79 -21.90 9.98
N THR A 298 -20.09 -22.43 8.98
CA THR A 298 -19.42 -23.73 9.07
C THR A 298 -17.95 -23.56 8.74
N ASP A 299 -17.16 -23.40 9.79
CA ASP A 299 -15.79 -22.92 9.68
C ASP A 299 -14.79 -24.07 9.84
N THR A 300 -13.68 -23.97 9.11
CA THR A 300 -12.60 -24.95 9.09
C THR A 300 -11.32 -24.38 9.69
N PHE A 301 -10.79 -25.08 10.70
CA PHE A 301 -9.48 -24.81 11.28
C PHE A 301 -8.49 -25.92 10.93
N GLU A 302 -7.34 -25.57 10.36
CA GLU A 302 -6.25 -26.50 10.04
C GLU A 302 -4.97 -26.11 10.78
N ASP A 303 -4.45 -27.03 11.59
CA ASP A 303 -3.35 -26.78 12.51
C ASP A 303 -2.13 -27.67 12.21
N PHE A 304 -1.19 -27.13 11.44
CA PHE A 304 0.05 -27.80 11.07
C PHE A 304 1.26 -27.31 11.90
N GLY A 305 1.02 -26.93 13.17
CA GLY A 305 2.05 -26.45 14.08
C GLY A 305 1.89 -24.98 14.46
N ILE A 306 0.69 -24.60 14.88
CA ILE A 306 0.40 -23.30 15.49
C ILE A 306 0.60 -23.41 17.01
N THR A 307 1.42 -22.54 17.58
CA THR A 307 1.71 -22.47 19.01
C THR A 307 1.35 -21.11 19.59
N GLY A 308 0.76 -21.10 20.79
CA GLY A 308 0.59 -19.91 21.63
C GLY A 308 1.30 -20.14 22.95
N GLY A 309 2.26 -19.29 23.29
CA GLY A 309 3.17 -19.50 24.42
C GLY A 309 2.45 -19.49 25.77
N VAL A 310 1.47 -18.61 25.94
CA VAL A 310 0.61 -18.57 27.13
C VAL A 310 -0.67 -19.36 26.89
N LYS A 311 -1.37 -19.05 25.79
CA LYS A 311 -2.65 -19.67 25.45
C LYS A 311 -2.79 -19.81 23.95
N LYS A 312 -3.41 -20.92 23.53
CA LYS A 312 -4.02 -21.08 22.22
C LYS A 312 -5.52 -21.26 22.41
N ASP A 313 -6.31 -20.33 21.90
CA ASP A 313 -7.77 -20.37 21.92
C ASP A 313 -8.29 -20.54 20.50
N VAL A 314 -9.09 -21.58 20.28
CA VAL A 314 -9.74 -21.84 19.00
C VAL A 314 -11.21 -22.03 19.30
N LYS A 315 -12.04 -21.15 18.78
CA LYS A 315 -13.48 -21.12 19.05
C LYS A 315 -14.23 -20.86 17.76
N GLU A 316 -15.51 -21.25 17.77
CA GLU A 316 -16.43 -20.98 16.65
C GLU A 316 -15.91 -21.63 15.35
N PHE A 317 -15.43 -22.87 15.44
CA PHE A 317 -15.09 -23.73 14.31
C PHE A 317 -15.81 -25.06 14.43
N GLU A 318 -16.39 -25.54 13.34
CA GLU A 318 -17.14 -26.81 13.26
C GLU A 318 -16.26 -27.95 12.72
N ILE A 319 -15.28 -27.62 11.87
CA ILE A 319 -14.43 -28.59 11.18
C ILE A 319 -12.97 -28.38 11.61
N PHE A 320 -12.34 -29.46 12.07
CA PHE A 320 -10.92 -29.49 12.42
C PHE A 320 -10.21 -30.50 11.53
N LEU A 321 -9.21 -30.04 10.78
CA LEU A 321 -8.40 -30.90 9.93
C LEU A 321 -6.97 -30.99 10.48
N PRO A 322 -6.35 -32.18 10.42
CA PRO A 322 -4.98 -32.40 10.84
C PRO A 322 -3.97 -31.84 9.83
#